data_AF-A0A6V7TSK6-F1
#
_entry.id   AF-A0A6V7TSK6-F1
#
_cell.length_a   1.000
_cell.length_b   1.000
_cell.length_c   1.000
_cell.angle_alpha   90.00
_cell.angle_beta   90.00
_cell.angle_gamma   90.00
#
_symmetry.space_group_name_H-M   'P 1'
#
loop_
_entity.id
_entity.type
_entity.pdbx_description
1 polymer ?
#
loop_
_entity_poly.entity_id
_entity_poly.type
_entity_poly.pdbx_seq_one_letter_code
_entity_poly.pdbx_strand_id
1 'polypeptide(L)'
;MEENEVFAIETFGSTGRGYVHDDMEVSHYMKNFEMHDEHVPLRLARSKKLLSLINKNFGTLAFCRRWIDRLGETKYLMSLKDLCDKGIVTPYPPLCDQKGCYTAQWEHTILLRPTCKEVVSRGEDY
;
A
#
# COMPACT_ATOMS: atom_id res chain seq x y z
N MET A 1 -5.59 17.75 -10.74
CA MET A 1 -4.35 18.50 -11.02
C MET A 1 -4.65 19.96 -10.78
N GLU A 2 -4.49 20.33 -9.52
CA GLU A 2 -4.70 21.64 -8.94
C GLU A 2 -3.38 22.11 -8.32
N GLU A 3 -3.27 23.42 -8.10
CA GLU A 3 -2.10 24.00 -7.44
C GLU A 3 -1.93 23.40 -6.03
N ASN A 4 -0.69 23.14 -5.64
CA ASN A 4 -0.26 22.51 -4.39
C ASN A 4 -0.56 21.01 -4.24
N GLU A 5 -1.19 20.37 -5.23
CA GLU A 5 -1.26 18.91 -5.26
C GLU A 5 0.10 18.26 -5.54
N VAL A 6 0.25 17.04 -5.02
CA VAL A 6 1.42 16.18 -5.22
C VAL A 6 0.97 14.93 -5.96
N PHE A 7 1.70 14.56 -7.01
CA PHE A 7 1.38 13.40 -7.82
C PHE A 7 2.56 12.44 -7.90
N ALA A 8 2.28 11.16 -7.74
CA ALA A 8 3.07 10.10 -8.35
C ALA A 8 2.69 10.01 -9.83
N ILE A 9 3.65 10.20 -10.74
CA ILE A 9 3.47 9.98 -12.16
C ILE A 9 4.18 8.69 -12.51
N GLU A 10 3.40 7.63 -12.60
CA GLU A 10 3.87 6.27 -12.91
C GLU A 10 3.27 5.76 -14.23
N THR A 11 4.09 5.04 -14.99
CA THR A 11 3.64 4.39 -16.23
C THR A 11 4.14 2.96 -16.27
N PHE A 12 3.31 2.06 -16.80
CA PHE A 12 3.62 0.65 -16.93
C PHE A 12 3.51 0.24 -18.40
N GLY A 13 4.62 -0.26 -18.97
CA GLY A 13 4.64 -0.89 -20.28
C GLY A 13 4.51 -2.40 -20.14
N SER A 14 3.79 -3.06 -21.06
CA SER A 14 3.63 -4.52 -21.07
C SER A 14 3.76 -5.09 -22.48
N THR A 15 4.38 -6.27 -22.60
CA THR A 15 4.33 -7.11 -23.82
C THR A 15 3.13 -8.06 -23.82
N GLY A 16 2.28 -7.99 -22.80
CA GLY A 16 1.09 -8.82 -22.59
C GLY A 16 -0.19 -8.14 -23.07
N ARG A 17 -1.24 -8.21 -22.25
CA ARG A 17 -2.56 -7.62 -22.56
C ARG A 17 -2.64 -6.15 -22.20
N GLY A 18 -1.69 -5.63 -21.42
CA GLY A 18 -1.77 -4.28 -20.87
C GLY A 18 -2.87 -4.14 -19.83
N TYR A 19 -3.25 -5.24 -19.17
CA TYR A 19 -4.26 -5.26 -18.12
C TYR A 19 -3.81 -6.21 -17.01
N VAL A 20 -3.91 -5.75 -15.77
CA VAL A 20 -3.47 -6.49 -14.59
C VAL A 20 -4.63 -7.16 -13.87
N HIS A 21 -4.33 -8.25 -13.16
CA HIS A 21 -5.23 -8.91 -12.24
C HIS A 21 -4.46 -9.29 -10.97
N ASP A 22 -5.18 -9.50 -9.89
CA ASP A 22 -4.62 -9.98 -8.63
C ASP A 22 -4.10 -11.41 -8.81
N ASP A 23 -2.84 -11.66 -8.43
CA ASP A 23 -2.25 -12.99 -8.40
C ASP A 23 -1.25 -13.13 -7.23
N MET A 24 -0.86 -14.37 -6.93
CA MET A 24 0.11 -14.75 -5.90
C MET A 24 -0.32 -14.40 -4.45
N GLU A 25 0.60 -14.57 -3.50
CA GLU A 25 0.34 -14.31 -2.08
C GLU A 25 0.39 -12.81 -1.75
N VAL A 26 -0.65 -12.31 -1.06
CA VAL A 26 -0.71 -10.92 -0.58
C VAL A 26 0.40 -10.64 0.42
N SER A 27 1.15 -9.58 0.15
CA SER A 27 2.22 -9.10 1.04
C SER A 27 2.03 -7.67 1.53
N HIS A 28 1.31 -6.82 0.80
CA HIS A 28 1.09 -5.41 1.11
C HIS A 28 -0.30 -5.18 1.70
N TYR A 29 -0.37 -4.28 2.68
CA TYR A 29 -1.56 -3.95 3.43
C TYR A 29 -1.52 -2.47 3.81
N MET A 30 -2.67 -1.83 3.94
CA MET A 30 -2.76 -0.44 4.42
C MET A 30 -4.01 -0.27 5.26
N LYS A 31 -3.95 0.53 6.32
CA LYS A 31 -5.17 0.89 7.06
C LYS A 31 -6.03 1.78 6.16
N ASN A 32 -7.34 1.54 6.13
CA ASN A 32 -8.26 2.39 5.39
C ASN A 32 -8.22 3.82 5.97
N PHE A 33 -7.89 4.80 5.13
CA PHE A 33 -7.73 6.20 5.54
C PHE A 33 -9.05 6.79 6.05
N GLU A 34 -10.17 6.47 5.40
CA GLU A 34 -11.50 6.97 5.80
C GLU A 34 -11.93 6.43 7.18
N MET A 35 -11.41 5.25 7.57
CA MET A 35 -11.71 4.63 8.86
C MET A 35 -10.66 4.96 9.94
N HIS A 36 -9.73 5.90 9.69
CA HIS A 36 -8.61 6.10 10.60
C HIS A 36 -9.03 6.53 12.01
N ASP A 37 -10.08 7.34 12.11
CA ASP A 37 -10.69 7.86 13.34
C ASP A 37 -11.89 7.03 13.82
N GLU A 38 -12.34 6.04 13.05
CA GLU A 38 -13.49 5.22 13.42
C GLU A 38 -13.13 4.17 14.47
N HIS A 39 -13.93 4.12 15.55
CA HIS A 39 -13.82 3.04 16.52
C HIS A 39 -14.55 1.79 16.03
N VAL A 40 -13.80 0.82 15.50
CA VAL A 40 -14.35 -0.49 15.14
C VAL A 40 -14.22 -1.47 16.31
N PRO A 41 -15.35 -1.96 16.88
CA PRO A 41 -15.31 -2.88 18.02
C PRO A 41 -14.79 -4.26 17.60
N LEU A 42 -13.53 -4.54 17.92
CA LEU A 42 -12.92 -5.86 17.73
C LEU A 42 -13.25 -6.78 18.90
N ARG A 43 -13.67 -8.02 18.63
CA ARG A 43 -13.89 -9.04 19.69
C ARG A 43 -12.58 -9.76 20.07
N LEU A 44 -11.74 -10.08 19.09
CA LEU A 44 -10.51 -10.84 19.29
C LEU A 44 -9.40 -9.97 19.89
N ALA A 45 -8.87 -10.38 21.04
CA ALA A 45 -7.78 -9.67 21.72
C ALA A 45 -6.51 -9.55 20.86
N ARG A 46 -6.19 -10.59 20.07
CA ARG A 46 -5.04 -10.56 19.15
C ARG A 46 -5.24 -9.56 18.01
N SER A 47 -6.45 -9.42 17.48
CA SER A 47 -6.75 -8.39 16.45
C SER A 47 -6.64 -6.98 17.03
N LYS A 48 -7.08 -6.76 18.28
CA LYS A 48 -6.87 -5.48 18.97
C LYS A 48 -5.38 -5.16 19.13
N LYS A 49 -4.59 -6.14 19.57
CA LYS A 49 -3.13 -5.98 19.72
C LYS A 49 -2.48 -5.65 18.38
N LEU A 50 -2.83 -6.37 17.32
CA LEU A 50 -2.27 -6.12 15.99
C LEU A 50 -2.68 -4.74 15.45
N LEU A 51 -3.94 -4.34 15.59
CA LEU A 51 -4.39 -3.01 15.17
C LEU A 51 -3.67 -1.90 15.95
N SER A 52 -3.46 -2.08 17.26
CA SER A 52 -2.68 -1.13 18.08
C SER A 52 -1.23 -1.01 17.57
N LEU A 53 -0.61 -2.12 17.21
CA LEU A 53 0.72 -2.13 16.60
C LEU A 53 0.73 -1.41 15.24
N ILE A 54 -0.26 -1.66 14.38
CA ILE A 54 -0.39 -0.99 13.08
C ILE A 54 -0.54 0.52 13.27
N ASN A 55 -1.46 0.95 14.14
CA ASN A 55 -1.68 2.37 14.45
C ASN A 55 -0.41 3.04 14.99
N LYS A 56 0.35 2.37 15.86
CA LYS A 56 1.56 2.92 16.46
C LYS A 56 2.71 3.07 15.46
N ASN A 57 2.87 2.12 14.54
CA ASN A 57 4.08 2.03 13.70
C ASN A 57 3.87 2.52 12.26
N PHE A 58 2.64 2.42 11.74
CA PHE A 58 2.35 2.73 10.33
C PHE A 58 1.24 3.78 10.19
N GLY A 59 0.30 3.84 11.13
CA GLY A 59 -0.86 4.74 11.01
C GLY A 59 -1.68 4.37 9.78
N THR A 60 -1.74 5.28 8.80
CA THR A 60 -2.37 5.08 7.49
C THR A 60 -1.40 4.76 6.37
N LEU A 61 -0.08 4.71 6.64
CA LEU A 61 0.91 4.28 5.65
C LEU A 61 0.80 2.78 5.38
N ALA A 62 1.14 2.37 4.16
CA ALA A 62 1.21 0.97 3.79
C ALA A 62 2.30 0.23 4.59
N PHE A 63 2.10 -1.07 4.80
CA PHE A 63 3.05 -1.96 5.46
C PHE A 63 3.03 -3.35 4.81
N CYS A 64 3.99 -4.20 5.21
CA CYS A 64 4.05 -5.59 4.78
C CYS A 64 4.27 -6.56 5.94
N ARG A 65 3.99 -7.85 5.72
CA ARG A 65 4.17 -8.93 6.73
C ARG A 65 5.56 -8.92 7.36
N ARG A 66 6.60 -8.76 6.54
CA ARG A 66 8.01 -8.70 7.00
C ARG A 66 8.27 -7.58 8.02
N TRP A 67 7.56 -6.46 7.92
CA TRP A 67 7.71 -5.36 8.89
C TRP A 67 7.05 -5.69 10.23
N ILE A 68 5.91 -6.40 10.20
CA ILE A 68 5.29 -6.93 11.41
C ILE A 68 6.21 -7.98 12.07
N ASP A 69 6.82 -8.87 11.27
CA ASP A 69 7.78 -9.87 11.76
C ASP A 69 8.98 -9.19 12.46
N ARG A 70 9.52 -8.11 11.87
CA ARG A 70 10.65 -7.34 12.44
C ARG A 70 10.29 -6.68 13.78
N LEU A 71 9.02 -6.38 14.02
CA LEU A 71 8.51 -5.86 15.29
C LEU A 71 8.29 -6.97 16.34
N GLY A 72 8.60 -8.23 16.02
CA GLY A 72 8.54 -9.37 16.92
C GLY A 72 7.16 -10.01 17.06
N GLU A 73 6.18 -9.59 16.27
CA GLU A 73 4.88 -10.26 16.25
C GLU A 73 4.95 -11.59 15.51
N THR A 74 4.23 -12.59 16.01
CA THR A 74 4.16 -13.92 15.42
C THR A 74 2.71 -14.39 15.39
N LYS A 75 2.40 -15.36 14.51
CA LYS A 75 1.06 -15.98 14.41
C LYS A 75 -0.09 -14.94 14.24
N TYR A 76 0.18 -13.83 13.55
CA TYR A 76 -0.76 -12.72 13.38
C TYR A 76 -1.64 -12.82 12.13
N LEU A 77 -1.39 -13.78 11.22
CA LEU A 77 -2.10 -13.86 9.92
C LEU A 77 -3.63 -13.92 10.07
N MET A 78 -4.14 -14.67 11.06
CA MET A 78 -5.58 -14.74 11.30
C MET A 78 -6.14 -13.40 11.82
N SER A 79 -5.37 -12.69 12.64
CA SER A 79 -5.73 -11.35 13.10
C SER A 79 -5.68 -10.34 11.96
N LEU A 80 -4.69 -10.44 11.06
CA LEU A 80 -4.62 -9.60 9.88
C LEU A 80 -5.80 -9.84 8.94
N LYS A 81 -6.19 -11.11 8.73
CA LYS A 81 -7.40 -11.46 7.99
C LYS A 81 -8.65 -10.86 8.64
N ASP A 82 -8.80 -10.98 9.96
CA ASP A 82 -9.94 -10.41 10.71
C ASP A 82 -10.02 -8.87 10.59
N LEU A 83 -8.88 -8.17 10.49
CA LEU A 83 -8.86 -6.72 10.22
C LEU A 83 -9.26 -6.42 8.77
N CYS A 84 -8.86 -7.27 7.81
CA CYS A 84 -9.25 -7.14 6.41
C CYS A 84 -10.74 -7.39 6.19
N ASP A 85 -11.28 -8.47 6.76
CA ASP A 85 -12.69 -8.85 6.66
C ASP A 85 -13.62 -7.75 7.23
N LYS A 86 -13.10 -6.89 8.13
CA LYS A 86 -13.81 -5.74 8.71
C LYS A 86 -13.56 -4.42 7.99
N GLY A 87 -12.81 -4.41 6.90
CA GLY A 87 -12.50 -3.20 6.12
C GLY A 87 -11.53 -2.22 6.81
N ILE A 88 -11.00 -2.56 7.99
CA ILE A 88 -10.07 -1.71 8.74
C ILE A 88 -8.72 -1.64 8.00
N VAL A 89 -8.31 -2.76 7.43
CA VAL A 89 -7.08 -2.90 6.64
C VAL A 89 -7.44 -3.39 5.25
N THR A 90 -6.92 -2.75 4.22
CA THR A 90 -7.08 -3.16 2.83
C THR A 90 -5.87 -4.00 2.41
N PRO A 91 -6.07 -5.23 1.89
CA PRO A 91 -5.00 -6.00 1.27
C PRO A 91 -4.71 -5.49 -0.15
N TYR A 92 -3.43 -5.43 -0.53
CA TYR A 92 -2.97 -5.08 -1.86
C TYR A 92 -2.16 -6.27 -2.43
N PRO A 93 -2.81 -7.20 -3.14
CA PRO A 93 -2.13 -8.32 -3.80
C PRO A 93 -1.16 -7.82 -4.89
N PRO A 94 -0.17 -8.64 -5.27
CA PRO A 94 0.58 -8.41 -6.50
C PRO A 94 -0.34 -8.29 -7.73
N LEU A 95 -0.08 -7.29 -8.56
CA LEU A 95 -0.79 -7.04 -9.81
C LEU A 95 0.02 -7.59 -10.99
N CYS A 96 -0.53 -8.57 -11.69
CA CYS A 96 0.16 -9.28 -12.77
C CYS A 96 -0.60 -9.18 -14.10
N ASP A 97 0.12 -9.05 -15.21
CA ASP A 97 -0.43 -9.31 -16.56
C ASP A 97 -0.32 -10.83 -16.87
N GLN A 98 -0.71 -11.27 -18.06
CA GLN A 98 -0.75 -12.67 -18.46
C GLN A 98 0.61 -13.37 -18.31
N LYS A 99 0.58 -14.63 -17.89
CA LYS A 99 1.78 -15.46 -17.73
C LYS A 99 2.68 -15.42 -18.98
N GLY A 100 3.97 -15.18 -18.76
CA GLY A 100 5.00 -15.18 -19.81
C GLY A 100 5.21 -13.84 -20.51
N CYS A 101 4.47 -12.78 -20.15
CA CYS A 101 4.79 -11.43 -20.60
C CYS A 101 5.87 -10.77 -19.72
N TYR A 102 6.35 -9.62 -20.17
CA TYR A 102 7.27 -8.76 -19.44
C TYR A 102 6.63 -7.40 -19.21
N THR A 103 6.85 -6.84 -18.04
CA THR A 103 6.41 -5.49 -17.67
C THR A 103 7.61 -4.62 -17.29
N ALA A 104 7.48 -3.31 -17.50
CA ALA A 104 8.46 -2.31 -17.08
C ALA A 104 7.71 -1.11 -16.48
N GLN A 105 8.32 -0.42 -15.52
CA GLN A 105 7.76 0.76 -14.87
C GLN A 105 8.82 1.85 -14.70
N TRP A 106 8.38 3.10 -14.82
CA TRP A 106 9.10 4.28 -14.34
C TRP A 106 8.14 5.16 -13.55
N GLU A 107 8.67 5.86 -12.55
CA GLU A 107 7.89 6.75 -11.69
C GLU A 107 8.72 7.95 -11.21
N HIS A 108 8.07 9.11 -11.14
CA HIS A 108 8.55 10.25 -10.36
C HIS A 108 7.41 10.87 -9.56
N THR A 109 7.74 11.38 -8.38
CA THR A 109 6.91 12.36 -7.67
C THR A 109 7.12 13.75 -8.26
N ILE A 110 6.03 14.47 -8.52
CA ILE A 110 6.04 15.88 -8.90
C ILE A 110 5.25 16.73 -7.90
N LEU A 111 5.70 17.98 -7.72
CA LEU A 111 5.01 19.01 -6.95
C LEU A 111 4.45 20.05 -7.92
N LEU A 112 3.15 20.32 -7.86
CA LEU A 112 2.52 21.41 -8.61
C LEU A 112 2.57 22.70 -7.79
N ARG A 113 3.78 23.25 -7.59
CA ARG A 113 3.98 24.46 -6.77
C ARG A 113 3.34 25.68 -7.45
N PRO A 114 2.99 26.74 -6.70
CA PRO A 114 2.38 27.94 -7.27
C PRO A 114 3.24 28.61 -8.36
N THR A 115 4.56 28.47 -8.27
CA THR A 115 5.51 29.16 -9.18
C THR A 115 6.11 28.25 -10.24
N CYS A 116 6.04 26.92 -10.09
CA CYS A 116 6.61 25.97 -11.04
C CYS A 116 6.10 24.54 -10.82
N LYS A 117 6.29 23.70 -11.83
CA LYS A 117 6.23 22.25 -11.68
C LYS A 117 7.63 21.74 -11.32
N GLU A 118 7.77 21.08 -10.19
CA GLU A 118 9.04 20.50 -9.74
C GLU A 118 8.98 18.97 -9.79
N VAL A 119 9.91 18.35 -10.53
CA VAL A 119 10.10 16.90 -10.48
C VAL A 119 11.03 16.60 -9.31
N VAL A 120 10.48 16.59 -8.11
CA VAL A 120 11.26 16.57 -6.85
C VAL A 120 12.13 15.32 -6.67
N SER A 121 11.80 14.25 -7.39
CA SER A 121 12.51 12.97 -7.33
C SER A 121 13.49 12.74 -8.49
N ARG A 122 13.74 13.73 -9.37
CA ARG A 122 14.67 13.57 -10.50
C ARG A 122 16.12 13.39 -10.02
N GLY A 123 16.83 12.40 -10.54
CA GLY A 123 18.26 12.19 -10.34
C GLY A 123 19.08 12.24 -11.64
N GLU A 124 20.37 11.92 -11.55
CA GLU A 124 21.24 11.71 -12.73
C GLU A 124 21.08 10.30 -13.32
N ASP A 125 20.51 9.38 -12.55
CA ASP A 125 20.23 8.01 -12.93
C ASP A 125 18.95 7.90 -13.76
N TYR A 126 17.89 8.62 -13.37
CA TYR A 126 16.68 8.80 -14.17
C TYR A 126 15.81 9.94 -13.70
#